data_AF-A0A0F9CUZ0-F1
#
_entry.id   AF-A0A0F9CUZ0-F1
#
_cell.length_a   1.000
_cell.length_b   1.000
_cell.length_c   1.000
_cell.angle_alpha   90.00
_cell.angle_beta   90.00
_cell.angle_gamma   90.00
#
_symmetry.space_group_name_H-M   'P 1'
#
loop_
_entity.id
_entity.type
_entity.pdbx_description
1 polymer ?
#
loop_
_entity_poly.entity_id
_entity_poly.type
_entity_poly.pdbx_seq_one_letter_code
_entity_poly.pdbx_strand_id
1 'polypeptide(L)'
;MPEIEAYISKRDRRTFLIAEKESIEDAATRQELDGERRAAKEIEVIREREREEGHRIREKANVLTASLEQGIKKLEPGIQDIDQKIEYLKHQEKIEGEKIQFDDESVKAYRDKKLVKLGILYEDEFTIIKLFAVENDRPKNRWTLIAVGNTLLRDLLDLTHDYGLPVHIDTYKAIQKALTHLPTLEEIQVYAEKRWKTLMHAEGVMYKGVKERYLYTINNYTLEDFKPLLEPRKVADQDAPLVFRITRYDSTQEYRLYQGFYYAEKEVEGDPFDYIEVDNMLYIRHCRPEQLRIMETGNTLFGNWWSISIRKDSRGHSVFTRENWEKEIAEATTRIDELNSERATPIAFNPPEVVWITPIPDEIFSTPKF
;
A
#
# COMPACT_ATOMS: atom_id res chain seq x y z
N MET A 1 -73.89 42.34 -58.22
CA MET A 1 -72.72 41.64 -58.79
C MET A 1 -71.37 42.13 -58.24
N PRO A 2 -71.11 43.45 -58.04
CA PRO A 2 -69.80 43.94 -57.57
C PRO A 2 -69.36 43.40 -56.20
N GLU A 3 -70.30 43.19 -55.28
CA GLU A 3 -70.01 42.68 -53.93
C GLU A 3 -69.55 41.21 -53.92
N ILE A 4 -70.04 40.41 -54.87
CA ILE A 4 -69.67 38.99 -55.01
C ILE A 4 -68.24 38.87 -55.56
N GLU A 5 -67.88 39.68 -56.55
CA GLU A 5 -66.51 39.73 -57.09
C GLU A 5 -65.50 40.23 -56.05
N ALA A 6 -65.87 41.25 -55.28
CA ALA A 6 -65.05 41.74 -54.16
C ALA A 6 -64.87 40.68 -53.06
N TYR A 7 -65.90 39.88 -52.78
CA TYR A 7 -65.83 38.77 -51.84
C TYR A 7 -64.91 37.65 -52.33
N ILE A 8 -65.04 37.23 -53.60
CA ILE A 8 -64.19 36.20 -54.21
C ILE A 8 -62.72 36.66 -54.21
N SER A 9 -62.44 37.90 -54.61
CA SER A 9 -61.09 38.46 -54.59
C SER A 9 -60.48 38.48 -53.18
N LYS A 10 -61.25 38.87 -52.15
CA LYS A 10 -60.80 38.83 -50.75
C LYS A 10 -60.57 37.40 -50.25
N ARG A 11 -61.43 36.46 -50.63
CA ARG A 11 -61.29 35.03 -50.27
C ARG A 11 -60.03 34.45 -50.89
N ASP A 12 -59.80 34.68 -52.18
CA ASP A 12 -58.66 34.13 -52.90
C ASP A 12 -57.35 34.77 -52.40
N ARG A 13 -57.37 36.07 -52.07
CA ARG A 13 -56.24 36.73 -51.40
C ARG A 13 -55.96 36.13 -50.02
N ARG A 14 -57.00 35.81 -49.23
CA ARG A 14 -56.84 35.14 -47.93
C ARG A 14 -56.26 33.74 -48.09
N THR A 15 -56.73 32.95 -49.06
CA THR A 15 -56.20 31.61 -49.35
C THR A 15 -54.72 31.68 -49.78
N PHE A 16 -54.36 32.65 -50.63
CA PHE A 16 -52.97 32.89 -51.02
C PHE A 16 -52.09 33.23 -49.80
N LEU A 17 -52.54 34.16 -48.94
CA LEU A 17 -51.80 34.55 -47.75
C LEU A 17 -51.66 33.41 -46.72
N ILE A 18 -52.64 32.52 -46.63
CA ILE A 18 -52.54 31.31 -45.79
C ILE A 18 -51.48 30.36 -46.36
N ALA A 19 -51.51 30.08 -47.66
CA ALA A 19 -50.53 29.20 -48.30
C ALA A 19 -49.10 29.77 -48.25
N GLU A 20 -48.95 31.10 -48.40
CA GLU A 20 -47.67 31.79 -48.26
C GLU A 20 -47.15 31.71 -46.81
N LYS A 21 -48.03 31.90 -45.83
CA LYS A 21 -47.70 31.74 -44.40
C LYS A 21 -47.25 30.30 -44.10
N GLU A 22 -48.01 29.30 -44.54
CA GLU A 22 -47.68 27.87 -44.37
C GLU A 22 -46.33 27.52 -45.03
N SER A 23 -46.06 28.06 -46.23
CA SER A 23 -44.77 27.86 -46.91
C SER A 23 -43.59 28.48 -46.15
N ILE A 24 -43.79 29.61 -45.46
CA ILE A 24 -42.75 30.25 -44.64
C ILE A 24 -42.52 29.46 -43.35
N GLU A 25 -43.60 29.00 -42.70
CA GLU A 25 -43.52 28.17 -41.48
C GLU A 25 -42.84 26.81 -41.78
N ASP A 26 -43.14 26.18 -42.91
CA ASP A 26 -42.48 24.95 -43.37
C ASP A 26 -40.99 25.17 -43.66
N ALA A 27 -40.63 26.30 -44.28
CA ALA A 27 -39.24 26.64 -44.57
C ALA A 27 -38.43 26.91 -43.28
N ALA A 28 -39.02 27.61 -42.31
CA ALA A 28 -38.41 27.85 -41.00
C ALA A 28 -38.18 26.54 -40.24
N THR A 29 -39.17 25.64 -40.23
CA THR A 29 -39.07 24.32 -39.58
C THR A 29 -37.98 23.45 -40.20
N ARG A 30 -37.85 23.45 -41.53
CA ARG A 30 -36.76 22.72 -42.22
C ARG A 30 -35.38 23.29 -41.90
N GLN A 31 -35.26 24.61 -41.81
CA GLN A 31 -34.01 25.27 -41.45
C GLN A 31 -33.59 24.95 -40.00
N GLU A 32 -34.54 24.90 -39.08
CA GLU A 32 -34.31 24.48 -37.69
C GLU A 32 -33.83 23.02 -37.61
N LEU A 33 -34.53 22.09 -38.27
CA LEU A 33 -34.14 20.68 -38.34
C LEU A 33 -32.75 20.46 -38.97
N ASP A 34 -32.41 21.23 -40.00
CA ASP A 34 -31.07 21.17 -40.60
C ASP A 34 -29.99 21.76 -39.67
N GLY A 35 -30.33 22.78 -38.89
CA GLY A 35 -29.48 23.33 -37.82
C GLY A 35 -29.20 22.30 -36.73
N GLU A 36 -30.25 21.64 -36.22
CA GLU A 36 -30.14 20.56 -35.22
C GLU A 36 -29.31 19.39 -35.73
N ARG A 37 -29.50 18.98 -37.00
CA ARG A 37 -28.70 17.91 -37.63
C ARG A 37 -27.22 18.26 -37.74
N ARG A 38 -26.87 19.53 -38.01
CA ARG A 38 -25.48 19.98 -38.04
C ARG A 38 -24.87 19.99 -36.64
N ALA A 39 -25.59 20.52 -35.66
CA ALA A 39 -25.14 20.53 -34.26
C ALA A 39 -24.93 19.10 -33.72
N ALA A 40 -25.84 18.17 -34.03
CA ALA A 40 -25.70 16.77 -33.65
C ALA A 40 -24.43 16.11 -34.24
N LYS A 41 -24.12 16.40 -35.52
CA LYS A 41 -22.89 15.91 -36.17
C LYS A 41 -21.63 16.52 -35.53
N GLU A 42 -21.64 17.81 -35.19
CA GLU A 42 -20.52 18.46 -34.52
C GLU A 42 -20.27 17.86 -33.13
N ILE A 43 -21.33 17.60 -32.36
CA ILE A 43 -21.24 16.93 -31.05
C ILE A 43 -20.66 15.52 -31.21
N GLU A 44 -21.05 14.78 -32.26
CA GLU A 44 -20.51 13.45 -32.54
C GLU A 44 -19.01 13.49 -32.85
N VAL A 45 -18.57 14.44 -33.67
CA VAL A 45 -17.14 14.66 -33.98
C VAL A 45 -16.34 15.03 -32.73
N ILE A 46 -16.87 15.89 -31.86
CA ILE A 46 -16.22 16.26 -30.60
C ILE A 46 -16.07 15.03 -29.69
N ARG A 47 -17.14 14.24 -29.53
CA ARG A 47 -17.11 13.00 -28.74
C ARG A 47 -16.11 11.99 -29.28
N GLU A 48 -15.98 11.86 -30.59
CA GLU A 48 -14.99 10.97 -31.21
C GLU A 48 -13.56 11.44 -30.91
N ARG A 49 -13.28 12.75 -31.05
CA ARG A 49 -11.98 13.33 -30.66
C ARG A 49 -11.67 13.15 -29.17
N GLU A 50 -12.65 13.32 -28.29
CA GLU A 50 -12.48 13.09 -26.85
C GLU A 50 -12.14 11.62 -26.54
N ARG A 51 -12.77 10.67 -27.24
CA ARG A 51 -12.43 9.24 -27.10
C ARG A 51 -11.03 8.94 -27.59
N GLU A 52 -10.63 9.47 -28.75
CA GLU A 52 -9.29 9.29 -29.30
C GLU A 52 -8.21 9.87 -28.38
N GLU A 53 -8.42 11.08 -27.87
CA GLU A 53 -7.47 11.71 -26.95
C GLU A 53 -7.44 10.98 -25.60
N GLY A 54 -8.59 10.55 -25.08
CA GLY A 54 -8.66 9.69 -23.90
C GLY A 54 -7.92 8.37 -24.08
N HIS A 55 -7.99 7.76 -25.27
CA HIS A 55 -7.22 6.56 -25.61
C HIS A 55 -5.71 6.84 -25.62
N ARG A 56 -5.28 7.93 -26.27
CA ARG A 56 -3.86 8.33 -26.32
C ARG A 56 -3.29 8.62 -24.93
N ILE A 57 -4.06 9.30 -24.06
CA ILE A 57 -3.65 9.56 -22.68
C ILE A 57 -3.46 8.24 -21.93
N ARG A 58 -4.40 7.29 -22.08
CA ARG A 58 -4.32 5.97 -21.45
C ARG A 58 -3.13 5.16 -21.95
N GLU A 59 -2.85 5.18 -23.25
CA GLU A 59 -1.67 4.52 -23.83
C GLU A 59 -0.37 5.11 -23.26
N LYS A 60 -0.23 6.44 -23.21
CA LYS A 60 0.93 7.10 -22.61
C LYS A 60 1.09 6.74 -21.14
N ALA A 61 0.00 6.73 -20.38
CA ALA A 61 0.00 6.34 -18.97
C ALA A 61 0.46 4.88 -18.80
N ASN A 62 -0.05 3.96 -19.62
CA ASN A 62 0.34 2.54 -19.58
C ASN A 62 1.83 2.35 -19.90
N VAL A 63 2.36 3.07 -20.91
CA VAL A 63 3.79 3.02 -21.26
C VAL A 63 4.65 3.54 -20.10
N LEU A 64 4.23 4.65 -19.47
CA LEU A 64 4.95 5.22 -18.32
C LEU A 64 4.92 4.26 -17.12
N THR A 65 3.76 3.70 -16.79
CA THR A 65 3.61 2.71 -15.71
C THR A 65 4.50 1.50 -15.96
N ALA A 66 4.48 0.93 -17.17
CA ALA A 66 5.33 -0.20 -17.50
C ALA A 66 6.83 0.13 -17.40
N SER A 67 7.23 1.35 -17.80
CA SER A 67 8.61 1.82 -17.65
C SER A 67 9.02 1.96 -16.18
N LEU A 68 8.13 2.48 -15.33
CA LEU A 68 8.36 2.59 -13.89
C LEU A 68 8.43 1.22 -13.23
N GLU A 69 7.52 0.30 -13.54
CA GLU A 69 7.56 -1.08 -13.05
C GLU A 69 8.85 -1.79 -13.44
N GLN A 70 9.32 -1.58 -14.67
CA GLN A 70 10.62 -2.11 -15.10
C GLN A 70 11.78 -1.47 -14.33
N GLY A 71 11.70 -0.17 -14.04
CA GLY A 71 12.65 0.53 -13.19
C GLY A 71 12.72 -0.07 -11.78
N ILE A 72 11.57 -0.28 -11.15
CA ILE A 72 11.45 -0.90 -9.82
C ILE A 72 12.06 -2.30 -9.83
N LYS A 73 11.68 -3.15 -10.78
CA LYS A 73 12.20 -4.52 -10.90
C LYS A 73 13.72 -4.58 -11.07
N LYS A 74 14.34 -3.55 -11.66
CA LYS A 74 15.81 -3.47 -11.79
C LYS A 74 16.50 -3.10 -10.47
N LEU A 75 15.83 -2.33 -9.62
CA LEU A 75 16.38 -1.88 -8.33
C LEU A 75 16.18 -2.92 -7.22
N GLU A 76 15.08 -3.68 -7.30
CA GLU A 76 14.64 -4.61 -6.26
C GLU A 76 15.70 -5.64 -5.82
N PRO A 77 16.50 -6.27 -6.71
CA PRO A 77 17.55 -7.19 -6.28
C PRO A 77 18.63 -6.51 -5.43
N GLY A 78 18.94 -5.25 -5.71
CA GLY A 78 19.93 -4.48 -4.94
C GLY A 78 19.41 -4.08 -3.57
N ILE A 79 18.12 -3.74 -3.48
CA ILE A 79 17.45 -3.46 -2.20
C ILE A 79 17.41 -4.72 -1.35
N GLN A 80 16.96 -5.85 -1.92
CA GLN A 80 16.90 -7.15 -1.23
C GLN A 80 18.27 -7.60 -0.71
N ASP A 81 19.36 -7.38 -1.47
CA ASP A 81 20.73 -7.68 -1.02
C ASP A 81 21.15 -6.83 0.18
N ILE A 82 20.80 -5.54 0.19
CA ILE A 82 21.10 -4.63 1.32
C ILE A 82 20.27 -5.03 2.54
N ASP A 83 18.97 -5.26 2.38
CA ASP A 83 18.09 -5.66 3.49
C ASP A 83 18.56 -6.96 4.14
N GLN A 84 18.94 -7.95 3.32
CA GLN A 84 19.49 -9.22 3.77
C GLN A 84 20.82 -9.03 4.52
N LYS A 85 21.71 -8.14 4.06
CA LYS A 85 22.95 -7.82 4.79
C LYS A 85 22.68 -7.19 6.15
N ILE A 86 21.75 -6.23 6.21
CA ILE A 86 21.32 -5.59 7.46
C ILE A 86 20.77 -6.65 8.42
N GLU A 87 19.94 -7.57 7.91
CA GLU A 87 19.37 -8.66 8.70
C GLU A 87 20.48 -9.56 9.28
N TYR A 88 21.45 -10.00 8.47
CA TYR A 88 22.60 -10.77 8.95
C TYR A 88 23.36 -10.07 10.07
N LEU A 89 23.63 -8.77 9.91
CA LEU A 89 24.36 -7.98 10.89
C LEU A 89 23.56 -7.78 12.19
N LYS A 90 22.23 -7.61 12.11
CA LYS A 90 21.35 -7.55 13.28
C LYS A 90 21.36 -8.86 14.09
N HIS A 91 21.55 -9.99 13.42
CA HIS A 91 21.60 -11.31 14.05
C HIS A 91 22.99 -11.74 14.54
N GLN A 92 24.05 -11.00 14.19
CA GLN A 92 25.44 -11.36 14.47
C GLN A 92 25.70 -11.59 15.97
N GLU A 93 25.34 -10.63 16.83
CA GLU A 93 25.62 -10.70 18.28
C GLU A 93 25.00 -11.96 18.92
N LYS A 94 23.77 -12.28 18.51
CA LYS A 94 23.06 -13.48 18.96
C LYS A 94 23.74 -14.77 18.49
N ILE A 95 24.18 -14.80 17.23
CA ILE A 95 24.83 -15.99 16.65
C ILE A 95 26.21 -16.23 17.26
N GLU A 96 27.02 -15.18 17.44
CA GLU A 96 28.36 -15.28 18.02
C GLU A 96 28.34 -15.60 19.53
N GLY A 97 27.29 -15.16 20.24
CA GLY A 97 27.09 -15.44 21.67
C GLY A 97 26.52 -16.83 21.98
N GLU A 98 25.91 -17.51 21.01
CA GLU A 98 25.32 -18.85 21.17
C GLU A 98 26.30 -19.94 20.68
N LYS A 99 26.31 -21.10 21.36
CA LYS A 99 26.96 -22.31 20.83
C LYS A 99 25.89 -23.26 20.35
N ILE A 100 26.07 -23.81 19.14
CA ILE A 100 25.15 -24.82 18.64
C ILE A 100 25.18 -26.06 19.56
N GLN A 101 24.02 -26.44 20.06
CA GLN A 101 23.83 -27.62 20.89
C GLN A 101 22.57 -28.36 20.44
N PHE A 102 22.65 -29.69 20.52
CA PHE A 102 21.52 -30.57 20.22
C PHE A 102 21.50 -31.72 21.22
N ASP A 103 20.47 -31.71 22.05
CA ASP A 103 20.20 -32.76 23.02
C ASP A 103 19.41 -33.90 22.35
N ASP A 104 20.03 -35.08 22.25
CA ASP A 104 19.37 -36.24 21.66
C ASP A 104 18.19 -36.74 22.48
N GLU A 105 18.17 -36.47 23.79
CA GLU A 105 17.09 -36.87 24.68
C GLU A 105 15.85 -35.98 24.52
N SER A 106 15.99 -34.84 23.84
CA SER A 106 14.86 -33.97 23.47
C SER A 106 13.98 -34.57 22.37
N VAL A 107 14.45 -35.60 21.65
CA VAL A 107 13.70 -36.29 20.59
C VAL A 107 13.08 -37.57 21.13
N LYS A 108 11.76 -37.55 21.34
CA LYS A 108 11.01 -38.66 21.93
C LYS A 108 10.01 -39.21 20.93
N ALA A 109 9.94 -40.54 20.75
CA ALA A 109 8.85 -41.12 19.98
C ALA A 109 7.50 -40.89 20.69
N TYR A 110 6.42 -40.74 19.93
CA TYR A 110 5.09 -40.70 20.54
C TYR A 110 4.68 -42.07 21.08
N ARG A 111 4.00 -42.08 22.24
CA ARG A 111 3.47 -43.29 22.89
C ARG A 111 4.60 -44.30 23.14
N ASP A 112 4.31 -45.58 22.91
CA ASP A 112 5.20 -46.71 23.21
C ASP A 112 6.08 -47.09 21.99
N LYS A 113 6.23 -46.16 21.03
CA LYS A 113 6.94 -46.40 19.77
C LYS A 113 8.45 -46.42 19.97
N LYS A 114 9.14 -47.20 19.15
CA LYS A 114 10.61 -47.27 19.17
C LYS A 114 11.23 -46.11 18.40
N LEU A 115 12.31 -45.55 18.95
CA LEU A 115 13.18 -44.60 18.27
C LEU A 115 14.62 -45.11 18.35
N VAL A 116 15.31 -45.06 17.22
CA VAL A 116 16.69 -45.51 17.05
C VAL A 116 17.50 -44.36 16.47
N LYS A 117 18.57 -43.99 17.19
CA LYS A 117 19.53 -42.97 16.75
C LYS A 117 20.43 -43.58 15.68
N LEU A 118 20.47 -42.98 14.49
CA LEU A 118 21.27 -43.49 13.36
C LEU A 118 22.62 -42.78 13.23
N GLY A 119 22.73 -41.52 13.69
CA GLY A 119 23.99 -40.79 13.71
C GLY A 119 23.85 -39.33 13.25
N ILE A 120 24.99 -38.68 13.06
CA ILE A 120 25.09 -37.26 12.67
C ILE A 120 25.14 -37.17 11.15
N LEU A 121 24.13 -36.55 10.55
CA LEU A 121 24.06 -36.31 9.11
C LEU A 121 24.99 -35.17 8.70
N TYR A 122 24.95 -34.08 9.48
CA TYR A 122 25.66 -32.85 9.20
C TYR A 122 25.98 -32.15 10.53
N GLU A 123 27.19 -31.62 10.66
CA GLU A 123 27.61 -30.84 11.82
C GLU A 123 28.67 -29.84 11.39
N ASP A 124 28.46 -28.58 11.79
CA ASP A 124 29.43 -27.50 11.70
C ASP A 124 29.19 -26.49 12.85
N GLU A 125 29.88 -25.36 12.80
CA GLU A 125 29.81 -24.34 13.85
C GLU A 125 28.45 -23.65 14.00
N PHE A 126 27.55 -23.72 13.00
CA PHE A 126 26.24 -23.09 13.05
C PHE A 126 25.09 -24.09 13.11
N THR A 127 25.28 -25.33 12.66
CA THR A 127 24.20 -26.28 12.43
C THR A 127 24.60 -27.71 12.77
N ILE A 128 23.68 -28.44 13.40
CA ILE A 128 23.79 -29.87 13.63
C ILE A 128 22.48 -30.56 13.22
N ILE A 129 22.58 -31.59 12.40
CA ILE A 129 21.45 -32.40 11.93
C ILE A 129 21.78 -33.87 12.17
N LYS A 130 20.88 -34.57 12.84
CA LYS A 130 20.98 -35.99 13.18
C LYS A 130 19.85 -36.78 12.55
N LEU A 131 20.12 -38.05 12.29
CA LEU A 131 19.13 -38.99 11.73
C LEU A 131 18.59 -39.91 12.82
N PHE A 132 17.28 -40.13 12.74
CA PHE A 132 16.57 -41.07 13.60
C PHE A 132 15.68 -41.97 12.75
N ALA A 133 15.57 -43.23 13.15
CA ALA A 133 14.52 -44.13 12.68
C ALA A 133 13.46 -44.25 13.78
N VAL A 134 12.21 -43.99 13.44
CA VAL A 134 11.11 -44.01 14.41
C VAL A 134 9.95 -44.85 13.89
N GLU A 135 9.42 -45.69 14.78
CA GLU A 135 8.26 -46.51 14.50
C GLU A 135 7.00 -45.65 14.44
N ASN A 136 6.12 -45.90 13.46
CA ASN A 136 4.89 -45.16 13.22
C ASN A 136 3.66 -46.10 13.26
N ASP A 137 2.48 -45.56 12.98
CA ASP A 137 1.22 -46.32 12.96
C ASP A 137 0.84 -46.88 11.58
N ARG A 138 1.73 -46.79 10.57
CA ARG A 138 1.42 -47.26 9.21
C ARG A 138 1.52 -48.80 9.14
N PRO A 139 0.55 -49.48 8.49
CA PRO A 139 0.48 -50.94 8.51
C PRO A 139 1.61 -51.62 7.74
N LYS A 140 2.05 -51.04 6.61
CA LYS A 140 3.08 -51.61 5.72
C LYS A 140 4.46 -50.97 5.88
N ASN A 141 4.53 -49.67 6.14
CA ASN A 141 5.78 -48.90 6.22
C ASN A 141 5.98 -48.39 7.64
N ARG A 142 6.20 -49.34 8.57
CA ARG A 142 6.17 -49.12 10.02
C ARG A 142 7.28 -48.20 10.53
N TRP A 143 8.33 -47.97 9.77
CA TRP A 143 9.44 -47.13 10.17
C TRP A 143 9.54 -45.88 9.31
N THR A 144 9.87 -44.75 9.94
CA THR A 144 10.12 -43.47 9.28
C THR A 144 11.55 -43.05 9.55
N LEU A 145 12.26 -42.70 8.48
CA LEU A 145 13.54 -42.01 8.59
C LEU A 145 13.24 -40.52 8.73
N ILE A 146 13.72 -39.91 9.80
CA ILE A 146 13.57 -38.47 10.05
C ILE A 146 14.95 -37.81 10.22
N ALA A 147 15.05 -36.57 9.76
CA ALA A 147 16.15 -35.67 10.07
C ALA A 147 15.67 -34.64 11.09
N VAL A 148 16.39 -34.54 12.20
CA VAL A 148 16.12 -33.56 13.25
C VAL A 148 17.41 -32.81 13.56
N GLY A 149 17.35 -31.48 13.67
CA GLY A 149 18.53 -30.67 13.88
C GLY A 149 18.24 -29.32 14.50
N ASN A 150 19.30 -28.60 14.83
CA ASN A 150 19.24 -27.23 15.31
C ASN A 150 20.20 -26.37 14.48
N THR A 151 19.91 -25.08 14.35
CA THR A 151 20.77 -24.12 13.66
C THR A 151 20.73 -22.75 14.33
N LEU A 152 21.88 -22.09 14.41
CA LEU A 152 22.00 -20.70 14.84
C LEU A 152 21.46 -19.73 13.77
N LEU A 153 21.43 -20.15 12.51
CA LEU A 153 20.89 -19.38 11.39
C LEU A 153 19.37 -19.52 11.24
N ARG A 154 18.66 -19.93 12.30
CA ARG A 154 17.23 -20.29 12.26
C ARG A 154 16.32 -19.15 11.82
N ASP A 155 16.66 -17.92 12.17
CA ASP A 155 15.87 -16.74 11.81
C ASP A 155 16.23 -16.25 10.38
N LEU A 156 17.28 -16.80 9.77
CA LEU A 156 17.81 -16.44 8.44
C LEU A 156 17.54 -17.52 7.37
N LEU A 157 16.96 -18.64 7.78
CA LEU A 157 16.68 -19.79 6.93
C LEU A 157 15.18 -20.06 6.93
N ASP A 158 14.65 -20.39 5.75
CA ASP A 158 13.33 -20.99 5.65
C ASP A 158 13.43 -22.48 6.02
N LEU A 159 13.29 -22.78 7.31
CA LEU A 159 13.45 -24.12 7.83
C LEU A 159 12.24 -24.99 7.44
N THR A 160 12.49 -26.09 6.74
CA THR A 160 11.48 -27.11 6.49
C THR A 160 10.99 -27.71 7.80
N HIS A 161 9.68 -27.58 8.05
CA HIS A 161 8.99 -28.19 9.18
C HIS A 161 7.85 -29.08 8.67
N ASP A 162 8.02 -30.40 8.80
CA ASP A 162 6.95 -31.36 8.50
C ASP A 162 6.01 -31.51 9.71
N TYR A 163 4.73 -31.25 9.51
CA TYR A 163 3.71 -31.51 10.52
C TYR A 163 3.41 -33.01 10.66
N GLY A 164 3.12 -33.46 11.89
CA GLY A 164 2.66 -34.82 12.14
C GLY A 164 3.76 -35.89 12.13
N LEU A 165 5.02 -35.50 12.37
CA LEU A 165 6.09 -36.45 12.61
C LEU A 165 5.75 -37.34 13.82
N PRO A 166 6.13 -38.64 13.82
CA PRO A 166 5.84 -39.55 14.93
C PRO A 166 6.77 -39.35 16.14
N VAL A 167 7.26 -38.11 16.35
CA VAL A 167 8.13 -37.71 17.46
C VAL A 167 7.64 -36.41 18.11
N HIS A 168 7.87 -36.29 19.41
CA HIS A 168 7.85 -35.06 20.17
C HIS A 168 9.27 -34.49 20.23
N ILE A 169 9.40 -33.20 19.95
CA ILE A 169 10.67 -32.48 20.01
C ILE A 169 10.43 -31.22 20.85
N ASP A 170 11.14 -31.09 21.98
CA ASP A 170 10.95 -30.00 22.94
C ASP A 170 11.39 -28.60 22.41
N THR A 171 11.75 -28.50 21.11
CA THR A 171 12.21 -27.27 20.45
C THR A 171 11.37 -26.93 19.21
N TYR A 172 10.56 -25.87 19.34
CA TYR A 172 9.65 -25.37 18.28
C TYR A 172 10.39 -24.83 17.03
N LYS A 173 11.71 -24.64 17.10
CA LYS A 173 12.54 -24.07 16.01
C LYS A 173 13.64 -25.02 15.51
N ALA A 174 13.42 -26.32 15.61
CA ALA A 174 14.34 -27.32 15.08
C ALA A 174 14.06 -27.62 13.59
N ILE A 175 15.12 -27.98 12.85
CA ILE A 175 14.99 -28.63 11.53
C ILE A 175 14.27 -29.95 11.77
N GLN A 176 13.15 -30.20 11.08
CA GLN A 176 12.32 -31.39 11.29
C GLN A 176 11.74 -31.86 9.96
N LYS A 177 12.24 -33.00 9.46
CA LYS A 177 11.84 -33.52 8.15
C LYS A 177 11.69 -35.03 8.13
N ALA A 178 10.59 -35.52 7.56
CA ALA A 178 10.43 -36.91 7.17
C ALA A 178 11.09 -37.15 5.81
N LEU A 179 12.01 -38.11 5.76
CA LEU A 179 12.78 -38.41 4.56
C LEU A 179 12.18 -39.56 3.76
N THR A 180 11.79 -40.64 4.44
CA THR A 180 11.14 -41.79 3.82
C THR A 180 10.43 -42.67 4.85
N HIS A 181 9.56 -43.57 4.40
CA HIS A 181 8.95 -44.61 5.22
C HIS A 181 9.24 -45.98 4.62
N LEU A 182 9.70 -46.93 5.44
CA LEU A 182 10.01 -48.29 5.02
C LEU A 182 9.42 -49.34 5.99
N PRO A 183 9.22 -50.59 5.53
CA PRO A 183 8.69 -51.68 6.34
C PRO A 183 9.47 -52.02 7.61
N THR A 184 10.81 -52.06 7.53
CA THR A 184 11.68 -52.54 8.62
C THR A 184 12.77 -51.52 8.98
N LEU A 185 13.34 -51.67 10.18
CA LEU A 185 14.44 -50.84 10.64
C LEU A 185 15.70 -51.07 9.80
N GLU A 186 15.96 -52.33 9.43
CA GLU A 186 17.10 -52.74 8.62
C GLU A 186 17.05 -52.07 7.24
N GLU A 187 15.86 -51.99 6.62
CA GLU A 187 15.68 -51.28 5.36
C GLU A 187 15.93 -49.77 5.50
N ILE A 188 15.51 -49.15 6.61
CA ILE A 188 15.81 -47.74 6.91
C ILE A 188 17.32 -47.51 7.02
N GLN A 189 18.03 -48.38 7.75
CA GLN A 189 19.48 -48.29 7.91
C GLN A 189 20.20 -48.42 6.57
N VAL A 190 19.87 -49.44 5.77
CA VAL A 190 20.44 -49.64 4.44
C VAL A 190 20.12 -48.47 3.50
N TYR A 191 18.91 -47.93 3.56
CA TYR A 191 18.53 -46.75 2.78
C TYR A 191 19.34 -45.52 3.18
N ALA A 192 19.46 -45.26 4.49
CA ALA A 192 20.18 -44.12 5.02
C ALA A 192 21.67 -44.19 4.65
N GLU A 193 22.32 -45.34 4.82
CA GLU A 193 23.73 -45.55 4.45
C GLU A 193 23.97 -45.29 2.97
N LYS A 194 23.12 -45.84 2.09
CA LYS A 194 23.24 -45.66 0.63
C LYS A 194 23.05 -44.22 0.17
N ARG A 195 22.24 -43.44 0.89
CA ARG A 195 21.84 -42.08 0.51
C ARG A 195 22.33 -40.99 1.44
N TRP A 196 23.24 -41.31 2.36
CA TRP A 196 23.64 -40.40 3.45
C TRP A 196 23.95 -38.98 2.97
N LYS A 197 24.71 -38.85 1.87
CA LYS A 197 25.11 -37.56 1.30
C LYS A 197 23.99 -36.78 0.58
N THR A 198 22.86 -37.41 0.30
CA THR A 198 21.77 -36.84 -0.52
C THR A 198 20.44 -36.69 0.23
N LEU A 199 20.29 -37.22 1.45
CA LEU A 199 19.04 -37.18 2.23
C LEU A 199 18.51 -35.76 2.47
N MET A 200 19.38 -34.75 2.52
CA MET A 200 19.04 -33.33 2.73
C MET A 200 19.73 -32.43 1.70
N HIS A 201 19.85 -32.88 0.44
CA HIS A 201 20.66 -32.16 -0.55
C HIS A 201 20.15 -30.73 -0.81
N ALA A 202 18.84 -30.55 -1.01
CA ALA A 202 18.24 -29.25 -1.31
C ALA A 202 18.42 -28.26 -0.14
N GLU A 203 18.12 -28.72 1.07
CA GLU A 203 18.31 -27.94 2.30
C GLU A 203 19.79 -27.64 2.54
N GLY A 204 20.68 -28.60 2.25
CA GLY A 204 22.12 -28.40 2.34
C GLY A 204 22.65 -27.36 1.37
N VAL A 205 22.07 -27.23 0.17
CA VAL A 205 22.42 -26.17 -0.80
C VAL A 205 21.95 -24.80 -0.31
N MET A 206 20.69 -24.72 0.15
CA MET A 206 20.15 -23.48 0.72
C MET A 206 20.97 -23.01 1.93
N TYR A 207 21.22 -23.93 2.86
CA TYR A 207 22.03 -23.68 4.05
C TYR A 207 23.42 -23.14 3.71
N LYS A 208 24.13 -23.80 2.78
CA LYS A 208 25.48 -23.34 2.36
C LYS A 208 25.44 -21.93 1.77
N GLY A 209 24.45 -21.64 0.93
CA GLY A 209 24.28 -20.31 0.35
C GLY A 209 24.07 -19.22 1.40
N VAL A 210 23.20 -19.46 2.39
CA VAL A 210 22.97 -18.52 3.49
C VAL A 210 24.22 -18.41 4.38
N LYS A 211 24.85 -19.52 4.75
CA LYS A 211 26.09 -19.53 5.53
C LYS A 211 27.20 -18.71 4.85
N GLU A 212 27.44 -18.94 3.56
CA GLU A 212 28.46 -18.22 2.79
C GLU A 212 28.17 -16.71 2.74
N ARG A 213 26.92 -16.32 2.51
CA ARG A 213 26.53 -14.90 2.50
C ARG A 213 26.60 -14.25 3.87
N TYR A 214 26.18 -14.96 4.92
CA TYR A 214 26.29 -14.50 6.31
C TYR A 214 27.76 -14.24 6.66
N LEU A 215 28.62 -15.24 6.48
CA LEU A 215 30.06 -15.13 6.74
C LEU A 215 30.70 -14.03 5.90
N TYR A 216 30.35 -13.93 4.61
CA TYR A 216 30.84 -12.83 3.78
C TYR A 216 30.41 -11.47 4.34
N THR A 217 29.15 -11.33 4.76
CA THR A 217 28.61 -10.06 5.24
C THR A 217 29.29 -9.59 6.52
N ILE A 218 29.33 -10.44 7.55
CA ILE A 218 29.93 -10.07 8.85
C ILE A 218 31.43 -9.79 8.76
N ASN A 219 32.12 -10.35 7.76
CA ASN A 219 33.55 -10.13 7.55
C ASN A 219 33.87 -8.87 6.73
N ASN A 220 32.90 -8.30 6.02
CA ASN A 220 33.13 -7.18 5.10
C ASN A 220 32.33 -5.91 5.45
N TYR A 221 31.33 -6.02 6.32
CA TYR A 221 30.43 -4.92 6.66
C TYR A 221 30.10 -4.92 8.16
N THR A 222 29.64 -3.76 8.63
CA THR A 222 29.14 -3.51 9.96
C THR A 222 27.79 -2.79 9.89
N LEU A 223 27.02 -2.75 10.99
CA LEU A 223 25.77 -1.98 11.01
C LEU A 223 25.98 -0.49 10.76
N GLU A 224 27.15 0.07 11.12
CA GLU A 224 27.46 1.48 10.92
C GLU A 224 27.55 1.84 9.43
N ASP A 225 27.97 0.90 8.57
CA ASP A 225 28.02 1.08 7.11
C ASP A 225 26.61 1.32 6.50
N PHE A 226 25.55 0.93 7.22
CA PHE A 226 24.16 1.07 6.82
C PHE A 226 23.38 2.10 7.64
N LYS A 227 24.04 2.84 8.54
CA LYS A 227 23.40 3.83 9.42
C LYS A 227 22.49 4.83 8.69
N PRO A 228 22.83 5.37 7.50
CA PRO A 228 21.94 6.28 6.78
C PRO A 228 20.59 5.67 6.38
N LEU A 229 20.48 4.34 6.34
CA LEU A 229 19.25 3.60 6.04
C LEU A 229 18.46 3.23 7.31
N LEU A 230 19.17 3.08 8.44
CA LEU A 230 18.59 2.69 9.72
C LEU A 230 18.06 3.88 10.51
N GLU A 231 18.65 5.06 10.32
CA GLU A 231 18.21 6.28 10.98
C GLU A 231 17.05 6.94 10.24
N PRO A 232 16.00 7.40 10.95
CA PRO A 232 14.99 8.25 10.36
C PRO A 232 15.69 9.47 9.76
N ARG A 233 15.57 9.66 8.45
CA ARG A 233 16.10 10.89 7.84
C ARG A 233 15.30 12.04 8.42
N LYS A 234 15.99 12.98 9.07
CA LYS A 234 15.39 14.27 9.37
C LYS A 234 15.12 14.94 8.03
N VAL A 235 13.85 15.05 7.66
CA VAL A 235 13.44 15.93 6.57
C VAL A 235 13.66 17.34 7.10
N ALA A 236 14.52 18.11 6.45
CA ALA A 236 14.70 19.51 6.83
C ALA A 236 13.34 20.21 6.69
N ASP A 237 13.00 21.10 7.62
CA ASP A 237 11.75 21.89 7.57
C ASP A 237 11.58 22.66 6.26
N GLN A 238 12.69 22.92 5.55
CA GLN A 238 12.75 23.56 4.24
C GLN A 238 12.06 22.75 3.12
N ASP A 239 11.95 21.42 3.28
CA ASP A 239 11.37 20.51 2.30
C ASP A 239 9.87 20.21 2.57
N ALA A 240 9.27 20.84 3.58
CA ALA A 240 7.83 20.74 3.89
C ALA A 240 7.02 21.71 3.01
N PRO A 241 6.26 21.24 2.00
CA PRO A 241 5.47 22.11 1.15
C PRO A 241 4.21 22.65 1.83
N LEU A 242 3.75 22.04 2.93
CA LEU A 242 2.50 22.44 3.57
C LEU A 242 2.56 22.27 5.09
N VAL A 243 2.53 23.39 5.80
CA VAL A 243 2.36 23.43 7.25
C VAL A 243 1.06 24.16 7.53
N PHE A 244 0.18 23.53 8.33
CA PHE A 244 -1.08 24.12 8.71
C PHE A 244 -1.45 23.80 10.16
N ARG A 245 -1.98 24.79 10.86
CA ARG A 245 -2.49 24.63 12.23
C ARG A 245 -4.01 24.52 12.20
N ILE A 246 -4.58 23.53 12.90
CA ILE A 246 -6.02 23.40 13.16
C ILE A 246 -6.30 23.88 14.58
N THR A 247 -7.08 24.94 14.73
CA THR A 247 -7.65 25.34 16.02
C THR A 247 -9.05 24.72 16.17
N ARG A 248 -9.23 23.82 17.15
CA ARG A 248 -10.54 23.35 17.63
C ARG A 248 -10.92 24.11 18.89
N TYR A 249 -12.19 24.02 19.29
CA TYR A 249 -12.72 24.72 20.46
C TYR A 249 -11.96 24.40 21.78
N ASP A 250 -11.33 23.23 21.90
CA ASP A 250 -10.63 22.76 23.10
C ASP A 250 -9.12 22.49 22.91
N SER A 251 -8.61 22.64 21.69
CA SER A 251 -7.22 22.26 21.36
C SER A 251 -6.73 23.01 20.12
N THR A 252 -5.50 23.49 20.19
CA THR A 252 -4.78 24.02 19.02
C THR A 252 -3.74 23.00 18.62
N GLN A 253 -3.88 22.39 17.45
CA GLN A 253 -2.97 21.36 16.97
C GLN A 253 -2.29 21.81 15.68
N GLU A 254 -0.96 21.82 15.66
CA GLU A 254 -0.17 22.10 14.46
C GLU A 254 0.11 20.80 13.69
N TYR A 255 -0.17 20.81 12.39
CA TYR A 255 0.03 19.70 11.45
C TYR A 255 1.03 20.08 10.35
N ARG A 256 1.92 19.14 10.02
CA ARG A 256 2.88 19.28 8.92
C ARG A 256 2.71 18.15 7.90
N LEU A 257 2.66 18.50 6.63
CA LEU A 257 2.57 17.57 5.48
C LEU A 257 3.81 17.71 4.59
N TYR A 258 4.50 16.60 4.36
CA TYR A 258 5.63 16.53 3.43
C TYR A 258 5.20 15.91 2.10
N GLN A 259 5.57 16.52 0.96
CA GLN A 259 5.43 15.86 -0.35
C GLN A 259 6.53 14.81 -0.61
N GLY A 260 7.63 14.83 0.16
CA GLY A 260 8.73 13.87 0.06
C GLY A 260 8.93 13.09 1.36
N PHE A 261 8.55 11.80 1.32
CA PHE A 261 8.86 10.63 2.19
C PHE A 261 9.38 10.83 3.63
N TYR A 262 8.88 10.03 4.61
CA TYR A 262 9.67 9.01 5.35
C TYR A 262 8.79 7.92 6.01
N TYR A 263 9.37 6.71 6.09
CA TYR A 263 8.79 5.39 6.42
C TYR A 263 8.48 5.17 7.92
N ALA A 264 7.47 4.35 8.24
CA ALA A 264 7.71 3.19 9.11
C ALA A 264 7.19 1.94 8.41
N GLU A 265 7.99 0.90 8.53
CA GLU A 265 7.58 -0.49 8.36
C GLU A 265 6.49 -0.84 9.38
N LYS A 266 5.25 -0.60 8.99
CA LYS A 266 4.11 -1.49 9.24
C LYS A 266 2.95 -0.95 8.44
N GLU A 267 2.32 -1.80 7.63
CA GLU A 267 0.90 -1.61 7.35
C GLU A 267 0.18 -1.62 8.69
N VAL A 268 -0.08 -0.45 9.24
CA VAL A 268 -1.02 -0.28 10.34
C VAL A 268 -2.38 -0.10 9.66
N GLU A 269 -3.23 -1.11 9.74
CA GLU A 269 -4.67 -0.90 9.58
C GLU A 269 -5.10 0.08 10.69
N GLY A 270 -5.15 1.38 10.37
CA GLY A 270 -5.42 2.43 11.35
C GLY A 270 -5.58 3.81 10.71
N ASP A 271 -6.32 4.67 11.42
CA ASP A 271 -6.80 6.03 11.14
C ASP A 271 -6.05 6.84 10.04
N PRO A 272 -6.74 7.57 9.13
CA PRO A 272 -6.14 8.46 8.13
C PRO A 272 -5.18 9.56 8.65
N PHE A 273 -5.07 9.70 9.97
CA PHE A 273 -4.11 10.57 10.66
C PHE A 273 -3.11 9.76 11.49
N ASP A 274 -2.50 8.72 10.92
CA ASP A 274 -1.30 8.15 11.55
C ASP A 274 -0.23 9.25 11.61
N TYR A 275 0.07 9.75 12.80
CA TYR A 275 0.97 10.89 13.01
C TYR A 275 2.09 10.55 13.97
N ILE A 276 3.24 11.20 13.81
CA ILE A 276 4.29 11.22 14.82
C ILE A 276 4.19 12.57 15.53
N GLU A 277 4.23 12.57 16.86
CA GLU A 277 4.40 13.80 17.63
C GLU A 277 5.89 14.04 17.89
N VAL A 278 6.42 15.17 17.45
CA VAL A 278 7.78 15.61 17.78
C VAL A 278 7.70 17.06 18.25
N ASP A 279 8.22 17.34 19.44
CA ASP A 279 8.26 18.69 20.03
C ASP A 279 6.89 19.43 20.01
N ASN A 280 5.80 18.72 20.39
CA ASN A 280 4.40 19.19 20.38
C ASN A 280 3.82 19.48 18.97
N MET A 281 4.42 18.95 17.90
CA MET A 281 3.92 19.06 16.52
C MET A 281 3.51 17.70 15.97
N LEU A 282 2.39 17.62 15.24
CA LEU A 282 1.94 16.37 14.61
C LEU A 282 2.38 16.30 13.16
N TYR A 283 3.09 15.23 12.85
CA TYR A 283 3.62 14.92 11.54
C TYR A 283 2.77 13.82 10.90
N ILE A 284 1.91 14.16 9.94
CA ILE A 284 1.02 13.18 9.32
C ILE A 284 1.85 12.28 8.39
N ARG A 285 1.88 10.98 8.70
CA ARG A 285 2.62 9.97 7.93
C ARG A 285 1.85 9.58 6.68
N HIS A 286 2.59 9.29 5.60
CA HIS A 286 2.05 8.70 4.36
C HIS A 286 0.89 9.49 3.71
N CYS A 287 0.69 10.75 4.09
CA CYS A 287 -0.41 11.57 3.59
C CYS A 287 0.11 12.49 2.50
N ARG A 288 -0.36 12.26 1.27
CA ARG A 288 -0.12 13.18 0.17
C ARG A 288 -1.20 14.26 0.17
N PRO A 289 -0.87 15.56 0.02
CA PRO A 289 -1.89 16.63 -0.06
C PRO A 289 -2.97 16.32 -1.11
N GLU A 290 -2.59 15.68 -2.22
CA GLU A 290 -3.51 15.33 -3.31
C GLU A 290 -4.50 14.20 -2.94
N GLN A 291 -4.35 13.55 -1.78
CA GLN A 291 -5.28 12.55 -1.24
C GLN A 291 -6.24 13.14 -0.20
N LEU A 292 -5.97 14.35 0.27
CA LEU A 292 -6.85 15.05 1.20
C LEU A 292 -7.95 15.76 0.41
N ARG A 293 -9.17 15.70 0.93
CA ARG A 293 -10.35 16.36 0.38
C ARG A 293 -11.01 17.23 1.42
N ILE A 294 -11.60 18.31 0.94
CA ILE A 294 -12.47 19.20 1.71
C ILE A 294 -13.86 18.57 1.73
N MET A 295 -14.42 18.41 2.94
CA MET A 295 -15.68 17.73 3.19
C MET A 295 -16.58 18.59 4.04
N GLU A 296 -17.81 18.84 3.58
CA GLU A 296 -18.84 19.41 4.45
C GLU A 296 -19.15 18.44 5.61
N THR A 297 -19.33 18.97 6.82
CA THR A 297 -19.65 18.16 8.01
C THR A 297 -20.72 18.87 8.82
N GLY A 298 -21.88 18.22 8.93
CA GLY A 298 -23.08 18.79 9.54
C GLY A 298 -24.22 18.84 8.52
N ASN A 299 -25.40 19.24 8.97
CA ASN A 299 -26.59 19.28 8.12
C ASN A 299 -27.32 20.60 8.32
N THR A 300 -27.27 21.45 7.30
CA THR A 300 -27.95 22.75 7.31
C THR A 300 -29.46 22.63 7.30
N LEU A 301 -30.06 21.50 6.90
CA LEU A 301 -31.52 21.32 6.86
C LEU A 301 -32.12 20.96 8.24
N PHE A 302 -31.36 20.31 9.12
CA PHE A 302 -31.88 19.76 10.38
C PHE A 302 -31.05 20.10 11.63
N GLY A 303 -29.87 20.70 11.46
CA GLY A 303 -28.99 21.08 12.56
C GLY A 303 -28.87 22.59 12.77
N ASN A 304 -28.45 22.97 13.97
CA ASN A 304 -28.02 24.34 14.30
C ASN A 304 -26.49 24.49 14.26
N TRP A 305 -25.80 23.55 13.63
CA TRP A 305 -24.35 23.57 13.46
C TRP A 305 -23.97 23.01 12.10
N TRP A 306 -22.94 23.59 11.51
CA TRP A 306 -22.35 23.14 10.26
C TRP A 306 -20.86 23.52 10.24
N SER A 307 -20.04 22.77 9.51
CA SER A 307 -18.60 22.96 9.46
C SER A 307 -18.04 22.38 8.16
N ILE A 308 -16.78 22.70 7.87
CA ILE A 308 -15.98 22.06 6.83
C ILE A 308 -14.86 21.28 7.52
N SER A 309 -14.55 20.07 7.06
CA SER A 309 -13.45 19.25 7.57
C SER A 309 -12.51 18.80 6.46
N ILE A 310 -11.32 18.34 6.85
CA ILE A 310 -10.32 17.76 5.95
C ILE A 310 -10.30 16.26 6.18
N ARG A 311 -10.53 15.46 5.14
CA ARG A 311 -10.53 13.98 5.24
C ARG A 311 -9.77 13.35 4.08
N LYS A 312 -9.21 12.16 4.32
CA LYS A 312 -8.69 11.27 3.28
C LYS A 312 -9.86 10.48 2.68
N ASP A 313 -10.48 11.00 1.62
CA ASP A 313 -11.63 10.36 0.97
C ASP A 313 -11.55 10.50 -0.55
N SER A 314 -12.14 9.53 -1.26
CA SER A 314 -12.36 9.55 -2.71
C SER A 314 -13.63 10.32 -3.13
N ARG A 315 -14.53 10.64 -2.18
CA ARG A 315 -15.86 11.23 -2.45
C ARG A 315 -16.03 12.69 -2.02
N GLY A 316 -14.95 13.43 -1.83
CA GLY A 316 -15.00 14.86 -1.45
C GLY A 316 -15.11 15.84 -2.60
N HIS A 317 -15.50 17.08 -2.26
CA HIS A 317 -15.85 18.14 -3.22
C HIS A 317 -14.62 18.72 -3.93
N SER A 318 -13.49 18.83 -3.22
CA SER A 318 -12.27 19.44 -3.75
C SER A 318 -11.01 18.88 -3.07
N VAL A 319 -9.88 18.92 -3.79
CA VAL A 319 -8.54 18.58 -3.26
C VAL A 319 -8.15 19.62 -2.22
N PHE A 320 -7.58 19.19 -1.09
CA PHE A 320 -7.10 20.12 -0.08
C PHE A 320 -5.85 20.87 -0.56
N THR A 321 -6.07 22.10 -1.03
CA THR A 321 -5.04 23.09 -1.36
C THR A 321 -5.38 24.40 -0.68
N ARG A 322 -4.42 25.33 -0.58
CA ARG A 322 -4.69 26.67 -0.04
C ARG A 322 -5.83 27.37 -0.76
N GLU A 323 -5.74 27.41 -2.09
CA GLU A 323 -6.73 28.06 -2.96
C GLU A 323 -8.12 27.44 -2.80
N ASN A 324 -8.22 26.10 -2.79
CA ASN A 324 -9.51 25.43 -2.63
C ASN A 324 -10.06 25.61 -1.22
N TRP A 325 -9.22 25.56 -0.18
CA TRP A 325 -9.66 25.75 1.21
C TRP A 325 -10.20 27.17 1.43
N GLU A 326 -9.45 28.19 1.01
CA GLU A 326 -9.89 29.58 1.13
C GLU A 326 -11.19 29.84 0.35
N LYS A 327 -11.30 29.27 -0.86
CA LYS A 327 -12.52 29.35 -1.68
C LYS A 327 -13.73 28.69 -1.00
N GLU A 328 -13.58 27.44 -0.57
CA GLU A 328 -14.66 26.68 0.06
C GLU A 328 -15.13 27.35 1.35
N ILE A 329 -14.22 27.87 2.18
CA ILE A 329 -14.56 28.64 3.38
C ILE A 329 -15.33 29.92 3.03
N ALA A 330 -14.95 30.64 1.98
CA ALA A 330 -15.64 31.86 1.56
C ALA A 330 -17.07 31.57 1.04
N GLU A 331 -17.21 30.55 0.19
CA GLU A 331 -18.51 30.10 -0.35
C GLU A 331 -19.43 29.60 0.76
N ALA A 332 -18.88 28.81 1.67
CA ALA A 332 -19.53 28.31 2.88
C ALA A 332 -20.03 29.42 3.81
N THR A 333 -19.18 30.41 4.09
CA THR A 333 -19.52 31.56 4.94
C THR A 333 -20.68 32.33 4.35
N THR A 334 -20.58 32.66 3.05
CA THR A 334 -21.64 33.39 2.33
C THR A 334 -22.97 32.63 2.40
N ARG A 335 -22.95 31.32 2.13
CA ARG A 335 -24.14 30.46 2.18
C ARG A 335 -24.76 30.39 3.58
N ILE A 336 -23.95 30.30 4.64
CA ILE A 336 -24.45 30.27 6.01
C ILE A 336 -25.05 31.62 6.42
N ASP A 337 -24.43 32.73 6.03
CA ASP A 337 -24.95 34.07 6.31
C ASP A 337 -26.31 34.29 5.65
N GLU A 338 -26.47 33.86 4.39
CA GLU A 338 -27.75 33.85 3.68
C GLU A 338 -28.80 33.02 4.44
N LEU A 339 -28.48 31.77 4.79
CA LEU A 339 -29.39 30.89 5.53
C LEU A 339 -29.75 31.44 6.91
N ASN A 340 -28.81 32.08 7.61
CA ASN A 340 -29.04 32.66 8.93
C ASN A 340 -29.90 33.92 8.86
N SER A 341 -29.89 34.64 7.75
CA SER A 341 -30.78 35.79 7.53
C SER A 341 -32.25 35.39 7.41
N GLU A 342 -32.52 34.15 6.97
CA GLU A 342 -33.88 33.62 6.72
C GLU A 342 -34.42 32.76 7.87
N ARG A 343 -33.57 32.35 8.83
CA ARG A 343 -33.92 31.38 9.88
C ARG A 343 -34.13 32.05 11.24
N ALA A 344 -35.13 31.54 11.97
CA ALA A 344 -35.38 31.95 13.36
C ALA A 344 -34.27 31.49 14.33
N THR A 345 -33.61 30.37 14.03
CA THR A 345 -32.48 29.84 14.80
C THR A 345 -31.23 29.83 13.92
N PRO A 346 -30.20 30.61 14.26
CA PRO A 346 -28.95 30.63 13.50
C PRO A 346 -28.22 29.28 13.54
N ILE A 347 -27.60 28.94 12.42
CA ILE A 347 -26.62 27.87 12.28
C ILE A 347 -25.27 28.39 12.76
N ALA A 348 -24.67 27.72 13.73
CA ALA A 348 -23.30 27.96 14.13
C ALA A 348 -22.35 27.35 13.08
N PHE A 349 -21.57 28.20 12.40
CA PHE A 349 -20.49 27.76 11.51
C PHE A 349 -19.16 27.81 12.24
N ASN A 350 -18.51 26.66 12.36
CA ASN A 350 -17.23 26.54 13.07
C ASN A 350 -16.24 25.68 12.26
N PRO A 351 -15.72 26.19 11.14
CA PRO A 351 -14.67 25.50 10.41
C PRO A 351 -13.37 25.51 11.24
N PRO A 352 -12.48 24.52 11.06
CA PRO A 352 -11.15 24.59 11.63
C PRO A 352 -10.45 25.82 11.05
N GLU A 353 -9.83 26.62 11.91
CA GLU A 353 -8.89 27.64 11.46
C GLU A 353 -7.68 26.93 10.84
N VAL A 354 -7.24 27.36 9.66
CA VAL A 354 -6.08 26.81 8.95
C VAL A 354 -5.09 27.93 8.69
N VAL A 355 -3.98 27.94 9.42
CA VAL A 355 -2.91 28.93 9.24
C VAL A 355 -1.83 28.36 8.34
N TRP A 356 -1.68 28.90 7.13
CA TRP A 356 -0.62 28.51 6.21
C TRP A 356 0.73 29.07 6.65
N ILE A 357 1.69 28.21 6.99
CA ILE A 357 3.05 28.63 7.35
C ILE A 357 3.96 28.39 6.14
N THR A 358 4.62 29.46 5.67
CA THR A 358 5.71 29.35 4.69
C THR A 358 6.97 28.87 5.42
N PRO A 359 7.68 27.83 4.93
CA PRO A 359 8.94 27.43 5.55
C PRO A 359 9.91 28.63 5.56
N ILE A 360 10.48 28.91 6.74
CA ILE A 360 11.41 30.03 6.94
C ILE A 360 12.76 29.60 6.35
N PRO A 361 13.34 30.34 5.39
CA PRO A 361 14.71 30.11 4.95
C PRO A 361 15.67 30.40 6.13
N ASP A 362 16.62 29.51 6.39
CA ASP A 362 17.56 29.53 7.52
C ASP A 362 18.56 30.71 7.56
N GLU A 363 18.25 31.88 6.99
CA GLU A 363 19.12 33.06 7.10
C GLU A 363 19.15 33.68 8.52
N ILE A 364 18.39 33.13 9.48
CA ILE A 364 18.25 33.69 10.84
C ILE A 364 18.95 32.86 11.93
N PHE A 365 19.42 31.64 11.65
CA PHE A 365 20.17 30.83 12.63
C PHE A 365 21.59 30.51 12.15
N SER A 366 22.36 31.55 11.84
CA SER A 366 23.83 31.42 11.83
C SER A 366 24.32 31.26 13.26
N THR A 367 24.45 30.02 13.74
CA THR A 367 25.34 29.74 14.88
C THR A 367 26.77 30.04 14.45
N PRO A 368 27.59 30.67 15.32
CA PRO A 368 28.98 30.97 14.98
C PRO A 368 29.75 29.66 14.84
N LYS A 369 30.54 29.55 13.77
CA LYS A 369 31.53 28.47 13.62
C LYS A 369 32.47 28.50 14.82
N PHE A 370 32.49 27.42 15.61
CA PHE A 370 33.58 27.07 16.49
C PHE A 370 34.15 25.72 16.05
#